data_AF-A0A258SCP2-F1
#
_entry.id   AF-A0A258SCP2-F1
#
_cell.length_a   1.000
_cell.length_b   1.000
_cell.length_c   1.000
_cell.angle_alpha   90.00
_cell.angle_beta   90.00
_cell.angle_gamma   90.00
#
_symmetry.space_group_name_H-M   'P 1'
#
loop_
_entity.id
_entity.type
_entity.pdbx_description
1 polymer ?
#
loop_
_entity_poly.entity_id
_entity_poly.type
_entity_poly.pdbx_seq_one_letter_code
_entity_poly.pdbx_strand_id
1 'polypeptide(L)' 'MASIGFIGLGNMGGPMAANLVKAGHAVRGFDLS' A
#
# COMPACT_ATOMS: atom_id res chain seq x y z
N MET A 1 -14.02 -0.15 -3.76
CA MET A 1 -13.33 0.90 -2.99
C MET A 1 -13.29 0.51 -1.52
N ALA A 2 -12.10 0.27 -0.96
CA ALA A 2 -11.92 -0.02 0.47
C ALA A 2 -10.79 0.87 1.03
N SER A 3 -10.83 1.14 2.34
CA SER A 3 -9.74 1.84 3.03
C SER A 3 -8.79 0.82 3.64
N ILE A 4 -7.52 0.84 3.24
CA ILE A 4 -6.51 -0.17 3.58
C ILE A 4 -5.32 0.51 4.26
N GLY A 5 -4.99 0.06 5.46
CA GLY A 5 -3.70 0.35 6.10
C GLY A 5 -2.65 -0.67 5.65
N PHE A 6 -1.49 -0.20 5.20
CA PHE A 6 -0.41 -1.04 4.69
C PHE A 6 0.88 -0.77 5.46
N ILE A 7 1.45 -1.78 6.12
CA ILE A 7 2.69 -1.64 6.89
C ILE A 7 3.82 -2.37 6.15
N GLY A 8 4.91 -1.67 5.89
CA GLY A 8 6.07 -2.17 5.16
C GLY A 8 6.02 -1.79 3.68
N LEU A 9 6.92 -0.91 3.24
CA LEU A 9 6.99 -0.39 1.88
C LEU A 9 8.34 -0.67 1.20
N GLY A 10 9.07 -1.67 1.68
CA GLY A 10 10.28 -2.17 1.03
C GLY A 10 10.04 -2.79 -0.35
N ASN A 11 11.05 -3.48 -0.89
CA ASN A 11 11.09 -3.98 -2.28
C ASN A 11 9.84 -4.75 -2.74
N MET A 12 9.15 -5.45 -1.83
CA MET A 12 7.89 -6.14 -2.13
C MET A 12 6.65 -5.32 -1.77
N GLY A 13 6.67 -4.64 -0.61
CA GLY A 13 5.52 -3.92 -0.07
C GLY A 13 5.11 -2.72 -0.91
N GLY A 14 6.06 -1.94 -1.41
CA GLY A 14 5.80 -0.78 -2.27
C GLY A 14 5.00 -1.14 -3.54
N PRO A 15 5.47 -2.08 -4.37
CA PRO A 15 4.72 -2.53 -5.56
C PRO A 15 3.34 -3.12 -5.22
N MET A 16 3.20 -3.81 -4.09
CA MET A 16 1.92 -4.37 -3.66
C MET A 16 0.93 -3.27 -3.26
N ALA A 17 1.35 -2.29 -2.46
CA ALA A 17 0.52 -1.13 -2.12
C ALA A 17 0.12 -0.34 -3.37
N ALA A 18 1.03 -0.18 -4.33
CA ALA A 18 0.75 0.48 -5.61
C ALA A 18 -0.31 -0.27 -6.43
N ASN A 19 -0.32 -1.60 -6.43
CA ASN A 19 -1.35 -2.39 -7.10
C ASN A 19 -2.73 -2.21 -6.46
N LEU A 20 -2.81 -2.08 -5.13
CA LEU A 20 -4.06 -1.78 -4.42
C LEU A 20 -4.60 -0.39 -4.78
N VAL A 21 -3.73 0.61 -4.93
CA VAL A 21 -4.12 1.95 -5.42
C VAL A 21 -4.63 1.86 -6.86
N LYS A 22 -3.92 1.15 -7.75
CA LYS A 22 -4.34 0.95 -9.15
C LYS A 22 -5.69 0.24 -9.26
N ALA A 23 -5.99 -0.68 -8.34
CA ALA A 23 -7.28 -1.36 -8.24
C ALA A 23 -8.42 -0.48 -7.68
N GLY A 24 -8.14 0.79 -7.34
CA GLY A 24 -9.14 1.73 -6.86
C GLY A 24 -9.47 1.54 -5.37
N HIS A 25 -8.48 1.20 -4.55
CA HIS A 25 -8.58 1.25 -3.10
C HIS A 25 -7.87 2.50 -2.55
N ALA A 26 -8.39 3.04 -1.44
CA ALA A 26 -7.70 4.08 -0.68
C ALA A 26 -6.68 3.40 0.23
N VAL A 27 -5.39 3.61 -0.01
CA VAL A 27 -4.31 2.94 0.71
C VAL A 27 -3.50 3.96 1.50
N ARG A 28 -3.28 3.69 2.79
CA ARG A 28 -2.37 4.45 3.64
C ARG A 28 -1.20 3.57 4.06
N GLY A 29 -0.04 3.87 3.50
CA GLY A 29 1.21 3.17 3.78
C GLY A 29 1.94 3.74 5.00
N PHE A 30 2.63 2.88 5.75
CA PHE A 30 3.57 3.25 6.80
C PHE A 30 4.79 2.32 6.75
N ASP A 31 5.97 2.89 6.92
CA ASP A 31 7.25 2.18 7.02
C ASP A 31 8.09 2.87 8.11
N LEU A 32 9.08 2.15 8.66
CA LEU A 32 9.96 2.66 9.71
C LEU A 32 11.24 3.31 9.17
N SER A 33 11.50 3.17 7.87
CA SER A 33 12.64 3.78 7.17
C SER A 33 12.41 5.23 6.77
#